data_AF-A0A8J7N637-F1
#
_entry.id   AF-A0A8J7N637-F1
#
_cell.length_a   1.000
_cell.length_b   1.000
_cell.length_c   1.000
_cell.angle_alpha   90.00
_cell.angle_beta   90.00
_cell.angle_gamma   90.00
#
_symmetry.space_group_name_H-M   'P 1'
#
loop_
_entity.id
_entity.type
_entity.pdbx_description
1 polymer ?
#
loop_
_entity_poly.entity_id
_entity_poly.type
_entity_poly.pdbx_seq_one_letter_code
_entity_poly.pdbx_strand_id
1 'polypeptide(L)' 'MAVFSTVRFRVKPGRDQEFLDAHKTVAGDWPGLIHANMIKTGDRSYCLVAEWPDMDALVEARPNMIATLDSFRDT' A
#
# COMPACT_ATOMS: atom_id res chain seq x y z
N MET A 1 -6.52 -19.30 5.13
CA MET A 1 -7.76 -18.50 5.17
C MET A 1 -7.35 -17.10 4.78
N ALA A 2 -8.06 -16.48 3.84
CA ALA A 2 -7.69 -15.16 3.36
C ALA A 2 -7.65 -14.15 4.51
N VAL A 3 -6.69 -13.23 4.46
CA VAL A 3 -6.53 -12.16 5.43
C VAL A 3 -6.47 -10.82 4.72
N PHE A 4 -6.89 -9.77 5.42
CA PHE A 4 -6.93 -8.42 4.89
C PHE A 4 -6.10 -7.49 5.76
N SER A 5 -5.22 -6.72 5.13
CA SER A 5 -4.49 -5.63 5.78
C SER A 5 -5.07 -4.29 5.38
N THR A 6 -5.14 -3.36 6.35
CA THR A 6 -5.63 -2.00 6.12
C THR A 6 -4.58 -0.98 6.55
N VAL A 7 -4.19 -0.09 5.65
CA VAL A 7 -3.20 0.97 5.94
C VAL A 7 -3.83 2.33 5.67
N ARG A 8 -3.75 3.22 6.65
CA ARG A 8 -4.24 4.61 6.52
C ARG A 8 -3.07 5.53 6.25
N PHE A 9 -3.26 6.43 5.29
CA PHE A 9 -2.25 7.39 4.86
C PHE A 9 -2.74 8.82 5.06
N ARG A 10 -1.80 9.68 5.44
CA ARG A 10 -1.92 11.14 5.39
C ARG A 10 -0.78 11.66 4.52
N VAL A 11 -1.10 12.13 3.32
CA VAL A 11 -0.09 12.57 2.34
C VAL A 11 0.32 14.02 2.61
N LYS A 12 1.59 14.34 2.40
CA LYS A 12 2.11 15.71 2.49
C LYS A 12 1.40 16.61 1.44
N PRO A 13 1.18 17.91 1.71
CA PRO A 13 0.57 18.81 0.74
C PRO A 13 1.27 18.78 -0.62
N GLY A 14 0.50 18.66 -1.72
CA GLY A 14 1.05 18.69 -3.09
C GLY A 14 1.80 17.42 -3.51
N ARG A 15 1.64 16.31 -2.78
CA ARG A 15 2.31 15.02 -3.07
C ARG A 15 1.33 13.89 -3.42
N ASP A 16 0.04 14.16 -3.55
CA ASP A 16 -0.99 13.16 -3.85
C ASP A 16 -0.68 12.33 -5.10
N GLN A 17 -0.21 12.98 -6.17
CA GLN A 17 0.04 12.28 -7.44
C GLN A 17 1.22 11.31 -7.32
N GLU A 18 2.33 11.75 -6.72
CA GLU A 18 3.50 10.89 -6.45
C GLU A 18 3.14 9.70 -5.56
N PHE A 19 2.32 9.94 -4.53
CA PHE A 19 1.78 8.88 -3.70
C PHE A 19 0.94 7.87 -4.51
N LEU A 20 0.02 8.34 -5.35
CA LEU A 20 -0.83 7.47 -6.16
C LEU A 20 -0.01 6.69 -7.20
N ASP A 21 0.97 7.33 -7.83
CA ASP A 21 1.83 6.70 -8.83
C ASP A 21 2.70 5.60 -8.21
N ALA A 22 3.26 5.82 -7.02
CA ALA A 22 4.00 4.80 -6.27
C ALA A 22 3.14 3.57 -5.91
N HIS A 23 1.81 3.71 -5.83
CA HIS A 23 0.89 2.61 -5.51
C HIS A 23 0.22 1.97 -6.74
N LYS A 24 0.46 2.48 -7.96
CA LYS A 24 -0.14 1.89 -9.18
C LYS A 24 0.47 0.54 -9.56
N THR A 25 1.74 0.31 -9.25
CA THR A 25 2.48 -0.89 -9.69
C THR A 25 2.57 -1.99 -8.62
N VAL A 26 2.12 -1.72 -7.40
CA VAL A 26 2.34 -2.60 -6.23
C VAL A 26 1.75 -4.01 -6.38
N ALA A 27 0.74 -4.17 -7.23
CA ALA A 27 0.16 -5.48 -7.56
C ALA A 27 1.20 -6.46 -8.13
N GLY A 28 2.24 -5.96 -8.82
CA GLY A 28 3.34 -6.79 -9.34
C GLY A 28 4.51 -6.95 -8.37
N ASP A 29 4.63 -6.08 -7.38
CA ASP A 29 5.85 -5.93 -6.56
C ASP A 29 5.75 -6.60 -5.18
N TRP A 30 4.55 -6.95 -4.72
CA TRP A 30 4.30 -7.53 -3.39
C TRP A 30 4.03 -9.03 -3.50
N PRO A 31 4.98 -9.89 -3.10
CA PRO A 31 4.82 -11.35 -3.16
C PRO A 31 3.55 -11.80 -2.42
N GLY A 32 2.72 -12.61 -3.07
CA GLY A 32 1.51 -13.17 -2.46
C GLY A 32 0.32 -12.21 -2.34
N LEU A 33 0.42 -10.97 -2.85
CA LEU A 33 -0.72 -10.07 -2.93
C LEU A 33 -1.76 -10.62 -3.92
N ILE A 34 -3.00 -10.81 -3.46
CA ILE A 34 -4.12 -11.23 -4.33
C ILE A 34 -4.73 -10.01 -5.01
N HIS A 35 -5.03 -8.98 -4.22
CA HIS A 35 -5.67 -7.76 -4.71
C HIS A 35 -5.45 -6.60 -3.75
N ALA A 36 -5.39 -5.37 -4.26
CA ALA A 36 -5.31 -4.16 -3.44
C ALA A 36 -6.26 -3.07 -3.97
N ASN A 37 -6.94 -2.38 -3.06
CA ASN A 37 -7.80 -1.24 -3.36
C ASN A 37 -7.29 0.01 -2.63
N MET A 38 -7.00 1.07 -3.39
CA MET A 38 -6.70 2.40 -2.85
C MET A 38 -7.97 3.25 -2.82
N ILE A 39 -8.37 3.69 -1.62
CA ILE A 39 -9.60 4.45 -1.41
C ILE A 39 -9.24 5.86 -0.92
N LYS A 40 -9.69 6.91 -1.63
CA LYS A 40 -9.58 8.29 -1.13
C LYS A 40 -10.67 8.53 -0.08
N THR A 41 -10.27 8.82 1.14
CA THR A 41 -11.18 9.00 2.30
C THR A 41 -11.36 10.46 2.71
N GLY A 42 -10.57 11.38 2.13
CA GLY A 42 -10.69 12.81 2.34
C GLY A 42 -9.58 13.60 1.64
N ASP A 43 -9.47 14.89 1.96
CA ASP A 43 -8.33 15.70 1.51
C ASP A 43 -7.03 15.08 2.00
N ARG A 44 -6.12 14.69 1.08
CA ARG A 44 -4.83 14.04 1.34
C ARG A 44 -4.90 12.82 2.27
N SER A 45 -6.04 12.14 2.30
CA SER A 45 -6.28 11.00 3.17
C SER A 45 -6.71 9.80 2.35
N TYR A 46 -6.04 8.67 2.55
CA TYR A 46 -6.25 7.45 1.79
C TYR A 46 -6.25 6.21 2.70
N CYS A 47 -6.94 5.16 2.26
CA CYS A 47 -6.92 3.84 2.87
C CYS A 47 -6.58 2.80 1.81
N LEU A 48 -5.55 2.00 2.04
CA LEU A 48 -5.27 0.81 1.25
C LEU A 48 -5.85 -0.41 1.95
N VAL A 49 -6.63 -1.21 1.23
CA VAL A 49 -7.09 -2.53 1.67
C VAL A 49 -6.47 -3.57 0.75
N ALA A 50 -5.67 -4.48 1.30
CA ALA A 50 -4.99 -5.53 0.56
C ALA A 50 -5.42 -6.92 1.04
N GLU A 51 -5.68 -7.82 0.08
CA GLU A 51 -6.08 -9.20 0.28
C GLU A 51 -4.88 -10.15 0.09
N TRP A 52 -4.77 -11.13 0.98
CA TRP A 52 -3.67 -12.10 1.03
C TRP A 52 -4.23 -13.51 1.25
N PRO A 53 -3.55 -14.57 0.76
CA PRO A 53 -4.02 -15.94 0.91
C PRO A 53 -3.99 -16.42 2.38
N ASP A 54 -3.05 -15.92 3.17
CA ASP A 54 -2.84 -16.21 4.58
C ASP A 54 -1.94 -15.15 5.25
N MET A 55 -1.71 -15.33 6.57
CA MET A 55 -0.88 -14.42 7.36
C MET A 55 0.61 -14.47 7.01
N ASP A 56 1.11 -15.61 6.54
CA ASP A 56 2.54 -15.78 6.26
C ASP A 56 2.92 -14.97 5.01
N ALA A 57 2.10 -15.05 3.94
CA ALA A 57 2.25 -14.22 2.75
C ALA A 57 2.26 -12.71 3.07
N LEU A 58 1.37 -12.26 3.96
CA LEU A 58 1.34 -10.87 4.43
C LEU A 58 2.63 -10.48 5.17
N VAL A 59 3.18 -11.38 6.00
CA VAL A 59 4.42 -11.12 6.74
C VAL A 59 5.62 -11.07 5.81
N GLU A 60 5.71 -11.99 4.84
CA GLU A 60 6.77 -12.06 3.84
C GLU A 60 6.80 -10.83 2.93
N ALA A 61 5.65 -10.24 2.61
CA ALA A 61 5.56 -9.05 1.77
C ALA A 61 5.93 -7.73 2.49
N ARG A 62 6.14 -7.75 3.82
CA ARG A 62 6.45 -6.52 4.59
C ARG A 62 7.66 -5.73 4.10
N PRO A 63 8.80 -6.34 3.76
CA PRO A 63 9.94 -5.60 3.22
C PRO A 63 9.59 -4.85 1.93
N ASN A 64 8.79 -5.45 1.04
CA ASN A 64 8.34 -4.84 -0.21
C ASN A 64 7.39 -3.67 0.05
N MET A 65 6.46 -3.82 1.01
CA MET A 65 5.61 -2.72 1.44
C MET A 65 6.44 -1.55 2.00
N ILE A 66 7.48 -1.83 2.80
CA ILE A 66 8.41 -0.80 3.30
C ILE A 66 9.16 -0.14 2.15
N ALA A 67 9.69 -0.91 1.20
CA ALA A 67 10.38 -0.35 0.03
C ALA A 67 9.48 0.58 -0.80
N THR A 68 8.20 0.23 -0.98
CA THR A 68 7.23 1.13 -1.63
C THR A 68 7.09 2.42 -0.84
N LEU A 69 6.98 2.34 0.49
CA LEU A 69 6.88 3.53 1.35
C LEU A 69 8.12 4.41 1.26
N ASP A 70 9.30 3.81 1.24
CA ASP A 70 10.58 4.51 1.18
C ASP A 70 10.80 5.19 -0.19
N SER A 71 10.10 4.76 -1.25
CA SER A 71 10.20 5.39 -2.57
C SER A 71 9.64 6.81 -2.66
N PHE A 72 8.75 7.20 -1.73
CA PHE A 72 8.11 8.53 -1.75
C PHE A 72 8.12 9.25 -0.39
N ARG A 73 8.70 8.63 0.65
CA ARG A 73 8.92 9.29 1.94
C ARG A 73 10.21 10.11 1.88
N ASP A 74 10.09 11.43 1.80
CA ASP A 74 11.26 12.27 2.11
C ASP A 74 11.56 12.16 3.61
N THR A 75 12.82 11.84 3.93
CA THR A 75 13.42 11.90 5.28
C THR A 75 13.49 13.32 5.81
#